data_AF-A0A645DZQ9-F1
#
_entry.id   AF-A0A645DZQ9-F1
#
_cell.length_a   1.000
_cell.length_b   1.000
_cell.length_c   1.000
_cell.angle_alpha   90.00
_cell.angle_beta   90.00
_cell.angle_gamma   90.00
#
_symmetry.space_group_name_H-M   'P 1'
#
loop_
_entity.id
_entity.type
_entity.pdbx_description
1 polymer ?
#
loop_
_entity_poly.entity_id
_entity_poly.type
_entity_poly.pdbx_seq_one_letter_code
_entity_poly.pdbx_strand_id
1 'polypeptide(L)'
;MLAGWSRQENGYTWTDGKEASMLFDVQNAEDKNLLLQIRAFAYLGGGLPCQTVDVYANEIKTASWKITNEAWHEAEIPYTAAGNGLIKIKLTISDPTSPKEIGKSTDERKLGIAVKELIISVKD
;
A
#
# COMPACT_ATOMS: atom_id res chain seq x y z
N MET A 1 -9.69 -4.98 10.75
CA MET A 1 -8.41 -4.99 11.49
C MET A 1 -7.37 -4.23 10.70
N LEU A 2 -6.54 -3.42 11.38
CA LEU A 2 -5.34 -2.82 10.81
C LEU A 2 -4.19 -3.81 10.99
N ALA A 3 -3.55 -4.18 9.89
CA ALA A 3 -2.58 -5.28 9.86
C ALA A 3 -1.76 -5.22 8.56
N GLY A 4 -0.80 -6.13 8.44
CA GLY A 4 -0.06 -6.38 7.19
C GLY A 4 1.14 -5.48 6.97
N TRP A 5 1.63 -4.85 8.03
CA TRP A 5 2.87 -4.09 8.03
C TRP A 5 3.89 -4.76 8.94
N SER A 6 5.12 -4.82 8.49
CA SER A 6 6.28 -5.16 9.32
C SER A 6 6.70 -4.00 10.22
N ARG A 7 7.74 -4.20 11.02
CA ARG A 7 8.48 -3.10 11.64
C ARG A 7 9.17 -2.22 10.60
N GLN A 8 9.42 -0.96 10.97
CA GLN A 8 10.19 -0.03 10.16
C GLN A 8 11.67 -0.42 10.14
N GLU A 9 12.30 -0.35 8.96
CA GLU A 9 13.70 -0.69 8.71
C GLU A 9 14.28 0.29 7.68
N ASN A 10 15.44 0.91 7.95
CA ASN A 10 16.16 1.75 7.00
C ASN A 10 15.31 2.84 6.28
N GLY A 11 14.38 3.46 7.02
CA GLY A 11 13.52 4.52 6.48
C GLY A 11 12.33 4.04 5.62
N TYR A 12 12.00 2.74 5.65
CA TYR A 12 10.79 2.20 5.02
C TYR A 12 10.12 1.15 5.90
N THR A 13 8.91 0.75 5.53
CA THR A 13 8.18 -0.36 6.15
C THR A 13 7.72 -1.33 5.09
N TRP A 14 8.05 -2.61 5.25
CA TRP A 14 7.55 -3.67 4.36
C TRP A 14 6.09 -4.00 4.65
N THR A 15 5.32 -4.27 3.60
CA THR A 15 4.09 -5.05 3.73
C THR A 15 4.43 -6.50 4.07
N ASP A 16 3.61 -7.14 4.89
CA ASP A 16 3.75 -8.54 5.28
C ASP A 16 2.44 -9.30 5.07
N GLY A 17 2.41 -10.12 4.02
CA GLY A 17 1.23 -10.86 3.57
C GLY A 17 0.54 -10.23 2.37
N LYS A 18 -0.66 -10.74 2.07
CA LYS A 18 -1.46 -10.32 0.89
C LYS A 18 -2.21 -9.03 1.08
N GLU A 19 -2.35 -8.53 2.30
CA GLU A 19 -3.07 -7.31 2.58
C GLU A 19 -2.28 -6.47 3.58
N ALA A 20 -2.23 -5.16 3.36
CA ALA A 20 -1.74 -4.17 4.32
C ALA A 20 -2.75 -3.04 4.44
N SER A 21 -3.04 -2.57 5.65
CA SER A 21 -4.06 -1.54 5.84
C SER A 21 -3.70 -0.48 6.86
N MET A 22 -4.20 0.72 6.61
CA MET A 22 -4.03 1.93 7.42
C MET A 22 -5.38 2.64 7.53
N LEU A 23 -5.59 3.37 8.62
CA LEU A 23 -6.79 4.17 8.84
C LEU A 23 -6.38 5.63 9.00
N PHE A 24 -7.05 6.50 8.28
CA PHE A 24 -6.81 7.94 8.32
C PHE A 24 -8.08 8.67 8.70
N ASP A 25 -7.91 9.69 9.54
CA ASP A 25 -8.93 10.70 9.78
C ASP A 25 -8.75 11.84 8.77
N VAL A 26 -9.78 12.05 7.98
CA VAL A 26 -9.88 13.04 6.90
C VAL A 26 -11.12 13.91 7.07
N GLN A 27 -11.61 14.10 8.30
CA GLN A 27 -12.81 14.91 8.58
C GLN A 27 -12.76 16.32 7.96
N ASN A 28 -11.56 16.90 7.80
CA ASN A 28 -11.37 18.23 7.19
C ASN A 28 -11.46 18.24 5.65
N ALA A 29 -11.66 17.08 5.00
CA ALA A 29 -11.75 16.97 3.55
C ALA A 29 -13.14 17.29 2.99
N GLU A 30 -14.18 17.26 3.83
CA GLU A 30 -15.58 17.50 3.44
C GLU A 30 -15.97 16.70 2.17
N ASP A 31 -16.56 17.38 1.18
CA ASP A 31 -17.01 16.79 -0.10
C ASP A 31 -15.92 16.77 -1.18
N LYS A 32 -14.65 16.89 -0.80
CA LYS A 32 -13.54 16.94 -1.76
C LYS A 32 -12.94 15.56 -2.00
N ASN A 33 -12.59 15.30 -3.25
CA ASN A 33 -11.76 14.14 -3.57
C ASN A 33 -10.39 14.28 -2.90
N LEU A 34 -9.77 13.14 -2.60
CA LEU A 34 -8.43 13.08 -2.05
C LEU A 34 -7.48 12.45 -3.06
N LEU A 35 -6.19 12.76 -2.89
CA LEU A 35 -5.10 12.10 -3.58
C LEU A 35 -4.29 11.32 -2.55
N LEU A 36 -4.21 9.99 -2.73
CA LEU A 36 -3.22 9.17 -2.05
C LEU A 36 -1.96 9.10 -2.92
N GLN A 37 -0.82 9.41 -2.33
CA GLN A 37 0.49 9.23 -2.94
C GLN A 37 1.33 8.30 -2.04
N ILE A 38 1.92 7.28 -2.63
CA ILE A 38 2.80 6.32 -1.94
C ILE A 38 4.12 6.23 -2.69
N ARG A 39 5.23 6.48 -1.99
CA ARG A 39 6.58 6.21 -2.49
C ARG A 39 7.00 4.82 -2.07
N ALA A 40 7.12 3.91 -3.03
CA ALA A 40 7.41 2.50 -2.73
C ALA A 40 8.26 1.82 -3.80
N PHE A 41 8.87 0.70 -3.41
CA PHE A 41 9.53 -0.24 -4.31
C PHE A 41 9.10 -1.68 -3.97
N ALA A 42 9.21 -2.59 -4.92
CA ALA A 42 8.71 -3.96 -4.77
C ALA A 42 9.81 -4.94 -4.34
N TYR A 43 9.41 -5.95 -3.57
CA TYR A 43 10.16 -7.19 -3.46
C TYR A 43 9.77 -8.11 -4.61
N LEU A 44 10.73 -8.37 -5.52
CA LEU A 44 10.54 -9.17 -6.73
C LEU A 44 11.04 -10.62 -6.58
N GLY A 45 11.01 -11.15 -5.34
CA GLY A 45 11.46 -12.50 -5.02
C GLY A 45 10.92 -13.56 -6.00
N GLY A 46 11.73 -14.59 -6.28
CA GLY A 46 11.34 -15.66 -7.21
C GLY A 46 11.33 -15.25 -8.70
N GLY A 47 11.82 -14.06 -9.04
CA GLY A 47 11.89 -13.59 -10.44
C GLY A 47 10.62 -12.90 -10.94
N LEU A 48 9.80 -12.37 -10.02
CA LEU A 48 8.61 -11.61 -10.38
C LEU A 48 8.96 -10.39 -11.25
N PRO A 49 8.22 -10.15 -12.35
CA PRO A 49 8.47 -8.98 -13.20
C PRO A 49 8.02 -7.68 -12.51
N CYS A 50 7.00 -7.75 -11.65
CA CYS A 50 6.50 -6.67 -10.81
C CYS A 50 5.62 -7.22 -9.69
N GLN A 51 5.39 -6.43 -8.64
CA GLN A 51 4.28 -6.64 -7.73
C GLN A 51 3.03 -5.91 -8.22
N THR A 52 1.93 -6.64 -8.39
CA THR A 52 0.61 -6.03 -8.64
C THR A 52 -0.05 -5.71 -7.31
N VAL A 53 -0.38 -4.44 -7.09
CA VAL A 53 -0.97 -3.92 -5.86
C VAL A 53 -2.26 -3.20 -6.20
N ASP A 54 -3.38 -3.75 -5.75
CA ASP A 54 -4.66 -3.03 -5.82
C ASP A 54 -4.85 -2.18 -4.57
N VAL A 55 -5.41 -0.99 -4.77
CA VAL A 55 -5.65 -0.02 -3.70
C VAL A 55 -7.14 0.16 -3.53
N TYR A 56 -7.58 0.07 -2.29
CA TYR A 56 -8.96 0.29 -1.90
C TYR A 56 -9.02 1.41 -0.85
N ALA A 57 -9.95 2.34 -1.04
CA ALA A 57 -10.39 3.28 -0.04
C ALA A 57 -11.76 2.82 0.47
N ASN A 58 -11.82 2.34 1.71
CA ASN A 58 -12.95 1.59 2.23
C ASN A 58 -13.32 0.44 1.26
N GLU A 59 -14.52 0.45 0.68
CA GLU A 59 -14.99 -0.60 -0.24
C GLU A 59 -14.73 -0.27 -1.73
N ILE A 60 -14.17 0.91 -2.03
CA ILE A 60 -13.97 1.37 -3.41
C ILE A 60 -12.54 1.07 -3.86
N LYS A 61 -12.36 0.30 -4.93
CA LYS A 61 -11.07 0.11 -5.58
C LYS A 61 -10.70 1.39 -6.34
N THR A 62 -9.61 2.04 -5.94
CA THR A 62 -9.18 3.34 -6.49
C THR A 62 -8.02 3.22 -7.49
N ALA A 63 -7.20 2.18 -7.38
CA ALA A 63 -6.10 1.96 -8.30
C ALA A 63 -5.68 0.48 -8.40
N SER A 64 -4.88 0.20 -9.43
CA SER A 64 -4.11 -1.03 -9.59
C SER A 64 -2.72 -0.66 -10.10
N TRP A 65 -1.70 -0.88 -9.28
CA TRP A 65 -0.32 -0.50 -9.57
C TRP A 65 0.51 -1.73 -9.92
N LYS A 66 1.46 -1.56 -10.85
CA LYS A 66 2.55 -2.51 -11.10
C LYS A 66 3.84 -1.87 -10.61
N ILE A 67 4.36 -2.38 -9.48
CA ILE A 67 5.50 -1.79 -8.78
C ILE A 67 6.74 -2.64 -9.03
N THR A 68 7.84 -1.97 -9.38
CA THR A 68 9.16 -2.58 -9.58
C THR A 68 10.19 -1.81 -8.75
N ASN A 69 10.83 -0.83 -9.38
CA ASN A 69 11.76 0.09 -8.75
C ASN A 69 11.02 1.13 -7.91
N GLU A 70 11.80 1.89 -7.13
CA GLU A 70 11.27 2.96 -6.32
C GLU A 70 10.66 4.07 -7.18
N ALA A 71 9.37 4.35 -6.94
CA ALA A 71 8.63 5.41 -7.60
C ALA A 71 7.49 5.92 -6.71
N TRP A 72 6.93 7.06 -7.07
CA TRP A 72 5.65 7.53 -6.56
C TRP A 72 4.51 6.85 -7.32
N HIS A 73 3.52 6.38 -6.57
CA HIS A 73 2.29 5.79 -7.08
C HIS A 73 1.10 6.53 -6.49
N GLU A 74 0.10 6.80 -7.34
CA GLU A 74 -1.02 7.66 -6.97
C GLU A 74 -2.36 6.94 -7.16
N ALA A 75 -3.31 7.28 -6.29
CA ALA A 75 -4.69 6.85 -6.39
C ALA A 75 -5.61 8.02 -6.01
N GLU A 76 -6.54 8.35 -6.89
CA GLU A 76 -7.62 9.27 -6.55
C GLU A 76 -8.66 8.55 -5.70
N ILE A 77 -9.02 9.17 -4.58
CA ILE A 77 -10.05 8.67 -3.68
C ILE A 77 -11.26 9.59 -3.82
N PRO A 78 -12.40 9.08 -4.30
CA PRO A 78 -13.61 9.90 -4.41
C PRO A 78 -14.11 10.28 -3.02
N TYR A 79 -14.66 11.48 -2.85
CA TYR A 79 -15.21 11.95 -1.57
C TYR A 79 -16.28 10.99 -1.00
N THR A 80 -16.99 10.27 -1.88
CA THR A 80 -17.97 9.25 -1.50
C THR A 80 -17.36 8.04 -0.78
N ALA A 81 -16.05 7.81 -0.91
CA ALA A 81 -15.33 6.83 -0.10
C ALA A 81 -15.16 7.30 1.36
N ALA A 82 -15.12 8.61 1.60
CA ALA A 82 -14.79 9.24 2.87
C ALA A 82 -16.00 9.45 3.81
N GLY A 83 -16.99 8.56 3.75
CA GLY A 83 -18.35 8.81 4.24
C GLY A 83 -18.49 9.48 5.62
N ASN A 84 -17.74 9.05 6.64
CA ASN A 84 -17.75 9.63 7.99
C ASN A 84 -16.45 10.35 8.37
N GLY A 85 -15.65 10.76 7.37
CA GLY A 85 -14.33 11.31 7.59
C GLY A 85 -13.27 10.28 7.99
N LEU A 86 -13.58 8.97 7.98
CA LEU A 86 -12.58 7.92 8.16
C LEU A 86 -12.38 7.14 6.85
N ILE A 87 -11.14 7.04 6.42
CA ILE A 87 -10.77 6.23 5.25
C ILE A 87 -9.80 5.14 5.67
N LYS A 88 -10.24 3.89 5.47
CA LYS A 88 -9.34 2.75 5.50
C LYS A 88 -8.71 2.59 4.12
N ILE A 89 -7.40 2.81 4.03
CA ILE A 89 -6.63 2.41 2.86
C ILE A 89 -6.24 0.95 3.03
N LYS A 90 -6.61 0.11 2.06
CA LYS A 90 -6.20 -1.29 1.98
C LYS A 90 -5.42 -1.51 0.69
N LEU A 91 -4.20 -2.00 0.82
CA LEU A 91 -3.37 -2.49 -0.26
C LEU A 91 -3.54 -4.00 -0.33
N THR A 92 -3.88 -4.55 -1.49
CA THR A 92 -3.91 -6.00 -1.71
C THR A 92 -2.82 -6.39 -2.71
N ILE A 93 -1.83 -7.15 -2.23
CA ILE A 93 -0.65 -7.58 -2.96
C ILE A 93 -0.92 -8.96 -3.56
N SER A 94 -0.73 -9.10 -4.88
CA SER A 94 -1.07 -10.33 -5.59
C SER A 94 -0.16 -11.51 -5.23
N ASP A 95 1.16 -11.30 -5.22
CA ASP A 95 2.15 -12.37 -5.02
C ASP A 95 3.28 -12.01 -4.04
N PRO A 96 2.95 -11.72 -2.77
CA PRO A 96 3.98 -11.48 -1.75
C PRO A 96 4.77 -12.77 -1.51
N THR A 97 6.10 -12.65 -1.52
CA THR A 97 7.01 -13.79 -1.44
C THR A 97 7.92 -13.66 -0.24
N SER A 98 8.13 -14.76 0.50
CA SER A 98 9.12 -14.76 1.56
C SER A 98 10.52 -15.05 1.00
N PRO A 99 11.56 -14.29 1.41
CA PRO A 99 12.94 -14.63 1.09
C PRO A 99 13.33 -16.06 1.49
N LYS A 100 12.77 -16.59 2.59
CA LYS A 100 12.98 -17.98 3.02
C LYS A 100 12.42 -19.00 2.04
N GLU A 101 11.22 -18.76 1.50
CA GLU A 101 10.57 -19.68 0.55
C GLU A 101 11.37 -19.88 -0.73
N ILE A 102 12.12 -18.85 -1.13
CA ILE A 102 12.98 -18.89 -2.31
C ILE A 102 14.46 -19.14 -1.97
N GLY A 103 14.76 -19.55 -0.74
CA GLY A 103 16.11 -19.92 -0.30
C GLY A 103 17.12 -18.78 -0.28
N LYS A 104 16.67 -17.51 -0.13
CA LYS A 104 17.55 -16.33 -0.12
C LYS A 104 17.98 -15.90 1.29
N SER A 105 17.19 -16.17 2.32
CA SER A 105 17.56 -15.90 3.73
C SER A 105 16.66 -16.69 4.68
N THR A 106 16.72 -16.42 6.00
CA THR A 106 15.80 -16.98 7.00
C THR A 106 14.56 -16.13 7.25
N ASP A 107 14.37 -15.05 6.48
CA ASP A 107 13.25 -14.11 6.65
C ASP A 107 11.93 -14.74 6.19
N GLU A 108 11.03 -14.96 7.14
CA GLU A 108 9.74 -15.63 6.93
C GLU A 108 8.63 -14.68 6.46
N ARG A 109 8.86 -13.37 6.50
CA ARG A 109 7.86 -12.37 6.12
C ARG A 109 7.47 -12.52 4.66
N LYS A 110 6.18 -12.38 4.36
CA LYS A 110 5.66 -12.39 2.99
C LYS A 110 5.76 -10.99 2.41
N LEU A 111 6.93 -10.66 1.85
CA LEU A 111 7.23 -9.31 1.39
C LEU A 111 6.55 -9.00 0.05
N GLY A 112 5.84 -7.87 0.02
CA GLY A 112 5.20 -7.30 -1.17
C GLY A 112 5.92 -6.05 -1.64
N ILE A 113 5.60 -4.92 -1.02
CA ILE A 113 6.25 -3.63 -1.29
C ILE A 113 6.83 -3.02 -0.01
N ALA A 114 7.88 -2.24 -0.14
CA ALA A 114 8.43 -1.39 0.90
C ALA A 114 7.94 0.03 0.67
N VAL A 115 7.24 0.59 1.65
CA VAL A 115 6.73 1.96 1.62
C VAL A 115 7.67 2.87 2.40
N LYS A 116 8.16 3.92 1.74
CA LYS A 116 9.00 4.97 2.34
C LYS A 116 8.17 6.14 2.83
N GLU A 117 7.24 6.59 2.01
CA GLU A 117 6.44 7.78 2.27
C GLU A 117 5.01 7.53 1.84
N LEU A 118 4.09 8.14 2.57
CA LEU A 118 2.67 8.16 2.27
C LEU A 118 2.14 9.56 2.54
N ILE A 119 1.42 10.10 1.57
CA ILE A 119 0.79 11.41 1.64
C ILE A 119 -0.68 11.24 1.27
N ILE A 120 -1.56 11.86 2.05
CA ILE A 120 -2.96 12.07 1.68
C ILE A 120 -3.19 13.58 1.69
N SER A 121 -3.67 14.09 0.57
CA SER A 121 -4.01 15.50 0.40
C SER A 121 -5.37 15.65 -0.24
N VAL A 122 -5.98 16.82 -0.08
CA VAL A 122 -7.12 17.23 -0.91
C VAL A 122 -6.66 17.30 -2.36
N LYS A 123 -7.48 16.79 -3.27
CA LYS A 123 -7.27 16.93 -4.70
C LYS A 123 -7.84 18.28 -5.17
N ASP A 124 -7.01 19.07 -5.85
CA ASP A 124 -7.38 20.36 -6.44
C ASP A 124 -8.35 20.20 -7.63
#